data_AF-A0A397G9L2-F1
#
_entry.id   AF-A0A397G9L2-F1
#
_cell.length_a   1.000
_cell.length_b   1.000
_cell.length_c   1.000
_cell.angle_alpha   90.00
_cell.angle_beta   90.00
_cell.angle_gamma   90.00
#
_symmetry.space_group_name_H-M   'P 1'
#
loop_
_entity.id
_entity.type
_entity.pdbx_description
1 polymer ?
#
loop_
_entity_poly.entity_id
_entity_poly.type
_entity_poly.pdbx_seq_one_letter_code
_entity_poly.pdbx_strand_id
1 'polypeptide(L)'
;MILTEISPGHARLVLRVYFLIFVSLIAWLTDRVLQSRAKLQIVRKGSIRVHRTLGWLQGFQLVKSVYDLRQLPGGKLGYTVMVILFALSKVTDLLTTTFVVQVEVKSRCLFGQGLVLNTTGPFLTAAPPSNGIPYIVAHNAQYFSLNNTCPVGIYAKVNQDINFCPGTQDILGSWVCSTNATRTYSAAYNQQALATDLIQQGLLYPSPAAEYSGFADGYYNHLVLWSSSAGLTSDNSSDAWNVRAAIQTNASPFDDNVTMLALSCAMDAAPAETIARAMNSTAALANWRATFQGLMYYGTGTPSVSDPERELAILLNTMTMVQGGDNILLSFPALDADQTQGCIVFATDVPLVIEALVLIVAGLFAGLVVLSIIYALRIRFTPRGVREAIKYLPDGVVGWAVKAVQEHREEDEPDQLQRVRVRRREIKNWLVGFEGGEPRLRVFQPHSAEDR
;
A
#
# COMPACT_ATOMS: atom_id res chain seq x y z
N MET A 1 -1.69 7.80 6.49
CA MET A 1 -0.90 7.26 7.61
C MET A 1 -0.49 5.83 7.29
N ILE A 2 0.78 5.49 7.47
CA ILE A 2 1.30 4.13 7.25
C ILE A 2 1.41 3.43 8.61
N LEU A 3 0.81 2.25 8.72
CA LEU A 3 0.83 1.41 9.92
C LEU A 3 1.66 0.14 9.62
N THR A 4 2.83 0.03 10.23
CA THR A 4 3.79 -1.05 9.96
C THR A 4 3.50 -2.36 10.68
N GLU A 5 2.72 -2.33 11.77
CA GLU A 5 2.48 -3.52 12.61
C GLU A 5 1.07 -4.10 12.49
N ILE A 6 0.14 -3.37 11.85
CA ILE A 6 -1.26 -3.76 11.78
C ILE A 6 -1.54 -4.28 10.38
N SER A 7 -2.09 -5.49 10.27
CA SER A 7 -2.47 -6.03 8.96
C SER A 7 -3.66 -5.25 8.36
N PRO A 8 -3.76 -5.15 7.03
CA PRO A 8 -4.83 -4.38 6.39
C PRO A 8 -6.22 -4.89 6.76
N GLY A 9 -6.36 -6.20 6.95
CA GLY A 9 -7.60 -6.83 7.41
C GLY A 9 -8.02 -6.35 8.80
N HIS A 10 -7.08 -6.27 9.74
CA HIS A 10 -7.35 -5.75 11.09
C HIS A 10 -7.70 -4.26 11.07
N ALA A 11 -6.95 -3.45 10.31
CA ALA A 11 -7.25 -2.02 10.16
C ALA A 11 -8.66 -1.79 9.58
N ARG A 12 -9.02 -2.51 8.51
CA ARG A 12 -10.37 -2.47 7.92
C ARG A 12 -11.44 -2.85 8.93
N LEU A 13 -11.22 -3.92 9.69
CA LEU A 13 -12.17 -4.38 10.71
C LEU A 13 -12.39 -3.32 11.79
N VAL A 14 -11.31 -2.78 12.36
CA VAL A 14 -11.36 -1.75 13.40
C VAL A 14 -12.10 -0.50 12.89
N LEU A 15 -11.77 -0.03 11.69
CA LEU A 15 -12.43 1.14 11.09
C LEU A 15 -13.92 0.89 10.82
N ARG A 16 -14.29 -0.30 10.32
CA ARG A 16 -15.71 -0.65 10.11
C ARG A 16 -16.49 -0.70 11.41
N VAL A 17 -15.92 -1.32 12.45
CA VAL A 17 -16.55 -1.36 13.79
C VAL A 17 -16.71 0.05 14.35
N TYR A 18 -15.68 0.89 14.21
CA TYR A 18 -15.73 2.30 14.59
C TYR A 18 -16.88 3.02 13.89
N PHE A 19 -16.95 2.97 12.55
CA PHE A 19 -18.01 3.66 11.81
C PHE A 19 -19.41 3.11 12.11
N LEU A 20 -19.55 1.79 12.27
CA LEU A 20 -20.83 1.18 12.62
C LEU A 20 -21.34 1.69 13.96
N ILE A 21 -20.50 1.69 14.99
CA ILE A 21 -20.87 2.15 16.33
C ILE A 21 -21.20 3.65 16.30
N PHE A 22 -20.29 4.48 15.78
CA PHE A 22 -20.49 5.93 15.82
C PHE A 22 -21.64 6.39 14.94
N VAL A 23 -21.84 5.84 13.74
CA VAL A 23 -23.00 6.20 12.90
C VAL A 23 -24.31 5.77 13.56
N SER A 24 -24.34 4.61 14.23
CA SER A 24 -25.52 4.17 15.00
C SER A 24 -25.83 5.12 16.16
N LEU A 25 -24.80 5.53 16.90
CA LEU A 25 -24.95 6.50 17.99
C LEU A 25 -25.38 7.88 17.49
N ILE A 26 -24.83 8.35 16.36
CA ILE A 26 -25.21 9.61 15.70
C ILE A 26 -26.68 9.55 15.27
N ALA A 27 -27.13 8.44 14.67
CA ALA A 27 -28.52 8.27 14.27
C ALA A 27 -29.46 8.32 15.49
N TRP A 28 -29.10 7.61 16.56
CA TRP A 28 -29.85 7.64 17.82
C TRP A 28 -29.90 9.05 18.45
N LEU A 29 -28.77 9.74 18.54
CA LEU A 29 -28.72 11.11 19.05
C LEU A 29 -29.53 12.06 18.18
N THR A 30 -29.46 11.92 16.86
CA THR A 30 -30.21 12.76 15.93
C THR A 30 -31.72 12.61 16.14
N ASP A 31 -32.21 11.39 16.33
CA ASP A 31 -33.62 11.13 16.68
C ASP A 31 -34.01 11.87 17.96
N ARG A 32 -33.20 11.76 19.02
CA ARG A 32 -33.42 12.47 20.30
C ARG A 32 -33.42 14.00 20.14
N VAL A 33 -32.50 14.53 19.34
CA VAL A 33 -32.40 15.97 19.04
C VAL A 33 -33.62 16.46 18.27
N LEU A 34 -34.07 15.72 17.26
CA LEU A 34 -35.25 16.05 16.46
C LEU A 34 -36.54 16.00 17.29
N GLN A 35 -36.68 14.98 18.15
CA GLN A 35 -37.80 14.88 19.10
C GLN A 35 -37.80 16.06 20.07
N SER A 36 -36.65 16.39 20.66
CA SER A 36 -36.52 17.52 21.57
C SER A 36 -36.85 18.85 20.89
N ARG A 37 -36.45 19.02 19.63
CA ARG A 37 -36.81 20.17 18.80
C ARG A 37 -38.32 20.24 18.54
N ALA A 38 -38.96 19.12 18.21
CA ALA A 38 -40.40 19.06 18.02
C ALA A 38 -41.14 19.44 19.31
N LYS A 39 -40.73 18.88 20.46
CA LYS A 39 -41.25 19.23 21.79
C LYS A 39 -41.14 20.75 22.06
N LEU A 40 -39.97 21.34 21.83
CA LEU A 40 -39.76 22.80 21.97
C LEU A 40 -40.57 23.64 20.98
N GLN A 41 -40.85 23.13 19.79
CA GLN A 41 -41.71 23.83 18.82
C GLN A 41 -43.18 23.82 19.24
N ILE A 42 -43.68 22.74 19.86
CA ILE A 42 -45.04 22.67 20.41
C ILE A 42 -45.18 23.71 21.53
N VAL A 43 -44.20 23.80 22.44
CA VAL A 43 -44.16 24.82 23.50
C VAL A 43 -44.29 26.23 22.95
N ARG A 44 -43.59 26.53 21.85
CA ARG A 44 -43.54 27.88 21.29
C ARG A 44 -44.73 28.23 20.42
N LYS A 45 -45.32 27.27 19.71
CA LYS A 45 -46.32 27.51 18.65
C LYS A 45 -47.70 26.93 18.95
N GLY A 46 -47.87 26.19 20.04
CA GLY A 46 -49.13 25.53 20.41
C GLY A 46 -49.43 24.25 19.64
N SER A 47 -49.02 24.12 18.37
CA SER A 47 -49.23 22.92 17.55
C SER A 47 -48.17 22.68 16.46
N ILE A 48 -48.05 21.44 15.99
CA ILE A 48 -47.18 21.00 14.89
C ILE A 48 -47.89 19.91 14.05
N ARG A 49 -47.61 19.87 12.74
CA ARG A 49 -48.08 18.79 11.86
C ARG A 49 -47.46 17.42 12.22
N VAL A 50 -48.27 16.36 12.19
CA VAL A 50 -47.89 14.96 12.56
C VAL A 50 -46.66 14.45 11.81
N HIS A 51 -46.47 14.79 10.53
CA HIS A 51 -45.31 14.31 9.77
C HIS A 51 -43.96 14.80 10.32
N ARG A 52 -43.95 15.89 11.11
CA ARG A 52 -42.73 16.43 11.75
C ARG A 52 -42.39 15.75 13.07
N THR A 53 -43.32 14.97 13.63
CA THR A 53 -43.14 14.19 14.85
C THR A 53 -42.92 12.70 14.57
N LEU A 54 -43.00 12.28 13.30
CA LEU A 54 -42.59 10.95 12.87
C LEU A 54 -41.10 10.75 13.19
N GLY A 55 -40.81 9.70 13.95
CA GLY A 55 -39.46 9.37 14.42
C GLY A 55 -38.52 8.86 13.31
N TRP A 56 -37.31 8.50 13.71
CA TRP A 56 -36.27 7.99 12.82
C TRP A 56 -36.69 6.74 12.04
N LEU A 57 -36.60 6.81 10.71
CA LEU A 57 -36.83 5.68 9.80
C LEU A 57 -35.51 5.28 9.14
N GLN A 58 -35.24 3.98 9.02
CA GLN A 58 -33.99 3.45 8.45
C GLN A 58 -34.22 2.69 7.13
N GLY A 59 -33.22 2.75 6.25
CA GLY A 59 -33.13 1.93 5.04
C GLY A 59 -34.29 2.11 4.06
N PHE A 60 -34.82 1.01 3.53
CA PHE A 60 -35.90 1.02 2.53
C PHE A 60 -37.20 1.64 3.06
N GLN A 61 -37.44 1.60 4.38
CA GLN A 61 -38.61 2.23 4.98
C GLN A 61 -38.60 3.76 4.86
N LEU A 62 -37.41 4.38 4.76
CA LEU A 62 -37.27 5.81 4.51
C LEU A 62 -37.87 6.19 3.15
N VAL A 63 -37.47 5.48 2.09
CA VAL A 63 -37.94 5.74 0.71
C VAL A 63 -39.42 5.40 0.56
N LYS A 64 -39.83 4.25 1.12
CA LYS A 64 -41.23 3.81 1.10
C LYS A 64 -42.15 4.81 1.81
N SER A 65 -41.72 5.37 2.94
CA SER A 65 -42.53 6.36 3.68
C SER A 65 -42.78 7.63 2.87
N VAL A 66 -41.80 8.10 2.10
CA VAL A 66 -41.97 9.27 1.22
C VAL A 66 -42.93 8.96 0.08
N TYR A 67 -42.81 7.78 -0.52
CA TYR A 67 -43.72 7.33 -1.57
C TYR A 67 -45.17 7.20 -1.06
N ASP A 68 -45.35 6.59 0.11
CA ASP A 68 -46.67 6.32 0.70
C ASP A 68 -47.34 7.58 1.29
N LEU A 69 -46.57 8.46 1.95
CA LEU A 69 -47.10 9.66 2.62
C LEU A 69 -47.05 10.93 1.74
N ARG A 70 -46.31 10.92 0.62
CA ARG A 70 -45.97 12.10 -0.21
C ARG A 70 -45.41 13.29 0.58
N GLN A 71 -44.89 13.03 1.79
CA GLN A 71 -44.31 14.02 2.68
C GLN A 71 -43.04 13.44 3.31
N LEU A 72 -42.14 14.34 3.70
CA LEU A 72 -40.84 13.97 4.26
C LEU A 72 -40.96 13.75 5.77
N PRO A 73 -40.66 12.54 6.29
CA PRO A 73 -40.69 12.24 7.72
C PRO A 73 -39.67 13.10 8.47
N GLY A 74 -40.06 13.67 9.61
CA GLY A 74 -39.22 14.62 10.36
C GLY A 74 -39.04 15.98 9.67
N GLY A 75 -39.80 16.25 8.60
CA GLY A 75 -39.67 17.44 7.76
C GLY A 75 -38.43 17.41 6.84
N LYS A 76 -38.22 18.48 6.06
CA LYS A 76 -37.08 18.58 5.10
C LYS A 76 -35.74 18.28 5.76
N LEU A 77 -35.47 18.89 6.93
CA LEU A 77 -34.21 18.77 7.64
C LEU A 77 -34.00 17.36 8.25
N GLY A 78 -35.04 16.78 8.86
CA GLY A 78 -34.96 15.42 9.41
C GLY A 78 -34.66 14.40 8.32
N TYR A 79 -35.40 14.47 7.21
CA TYR A 79 -35.20 13.58 6.06
C TYR A 79 -33.81 13.73 5.43
N THR A 80 -33.31 14.96 5.22
CA THR A 80 -31.96 15.15 4.66
C THR A 80 -30.88 14.54 5.55
N VAL A 81 -31.00 14.68 6.87
CA VAL A 81 -30.01 14.09 7.79
C VAL A 81 -30.11 12.56 7.77
N MET A 82 -31.31 11.98 7.67
CA MET A 82 -31.49 10.53 7.54
C MET A 82 -30.83 9.98 6.26
N VAL A 83 -31.02 10.65 5.12
CA VAL A 83 -30.38 10.26 3.84
C VAL A 83 -28.86 10.38 3.94
N ILE A 84 -28.36 11.48 4.50
CA ILE A 84 -26.91 11.69 4.65
C ILE A 84 -26.29 10.63 5.55
N LEU A 85 -26.89 10.27 6.69
CA LEU A 85 -26.34 9.24 7.57
C LEU A 85 -26.40 7.85 6.94
N PHE A 86 -27.46 7.54 6.19
CA PHE A 86 -27.54 6.28 5.45
C PHE A 86 -26.44 6.20 4.37
N ALA A 87 -26.28 7.26 3.57
CA ALA A 87 -25.23 7.35 2.56
C ALA A 87 -23.85 7.27 3.21
N LEU A 88 -23.62 8.01 4.31
CA LEU A 88 -22.37 8.01 5.06
C LEU A 88 -22.02 6.60 5.54
N SER A 89 -22.97 5.86 6.13
CA SER A 89 -22.74 4.47 6.56
C SER A 89 -22.29 3.54 5.43
N LYS A 90 -22.81 3.73 4.21
CA LYS A 90 -22.42 2.92 3.05
C LYS A 90 -21.12 3.36 2.43
N VAL A 91 -20.91 4.67 2.34
CA VAL A 91 -19.68 5.28 1.83
C VAL A 91 -18.51 4.94 2.76
N THR A 92 -18.66 5.02 4.08
CA THR A 92 -17.60 4.66 5.04
C THR A 92 -17.15 3.20 4.87
N ASP A 93 -18.10 2.28 4.67
CA ASP A 93 -17.81 0.86 4.49
C ASP A 93 -17.13 0.60 3.14
N LEU A 94 -17.63 1.19 2.05
CA LEU A 94 -17.01 1.09 0.74
C LEU A 94 -15.59 1.66 0.74
N LEU A 95 -15.42 2.89 1.27
CA LEU A 95 -14.13 3.56 1.30
C LEU A 95 -13.11 2.78 2.13
N THR A 96 -13.48 2.31 3.33
CA THR A 96 -12.56 1.50 4.16
C THR A 96 -12.14 0.21 3.46
N THR A 97 -13.04 -0.41 2.71
CA THR A 97 -12.74 -1.63 1.96
C THR A 97 -11.79 -1.37 0.79
N THR A 98 -12.04 -0.29 0.04
CA THR A 98 -11.31 0.01 -1.19
C THR A 98 -9.97 0.67 -0.94
N PHE A 99 -9.90 1.56 0.05
CA PHE A 99 -8.75 2.46 0.21
C PHE A 99 -7.74 2.02 1.27
N VAL A 100 -8.14 1.18 2.24
CA VAL A 100 -7.16 0.62 3.18
C VAL A 100 -6.49 -0.56 2.48
N VAL A 101 -5.28 -0.37 2.00
CA VAL A 101 -4.55 -1.35 1.19
C VAL A 101 -3.20 -1.69 1.82
N GLN A 102 -2.68 -2.85 1.43
CA GLN A 102 -1.31 -3.23 1.75
C GLN A 102 -0.37 -2.52 0.78
N VAL A 103 0.65 -1.88 1.31
CA VAL A 103 1.71 -1.25 0.53
C VAL A 103 3.06 -1.79 0.97
N GLU A 104 3.97 -1.92 0.02
CA GLU A 104 5.36 -2.27 0.28
C GLU A 104 6.12 -1.01 0.68
N VAL A 105 6.79 -1.08 1.83
CA VAL A 105 7.61 0.04 2.33
C VAL A 105 9.01 -0.45 2.65
N LYS A 106 10.00 0.40 2.34
CA LYS A 106 11.40 0.17 2.70
C LYS A 106 11.55 0.35 4.21
N SER A 107 12.12 -0.64 4.88
CA SER A 107 12.33 -0.66 6.32
C SER A 107 13.68 -1.32 6.67
N ARG A 108 13.96 -1.48 7.96
CA ARG A 108 15.10 -2.24 8.47
C ARG A 108 14.63 -3.48 9.21
N CYS A 109 15.11 -4.64 8.78
CA CYS A 109 14.83 -5.94 9.38
C CYS A 109 16.07 -6.43 10.15
N LEU A 110 15.87 -7.32 11.12
CA LEU A 110 16.99 -8.01 11.75
C LEU A 110 17.74 -8.84 10.70
N PHE A 111 19.07 -8.73 10.68
CA PHE A 111 19.91 -9.46 9.73
C PHE A 111 19.97 -10.97 10.08
N GLY A 112 20.21 -11.28 11.35
CA GLY A 112 20.44 -12.65 11.80
C GLY A 112 21.79 -13.17 11.31
N GLN A 113 21.76 -14.16 10.43
CA GLN A 113 22.95 -14.81 9.87
C GLN A 113 22.96 -14.67 8.35
N GLY A 114 24.15 -14.59 7.76
CA GLY A 114 24.31 -14.51 6.32
C GLY A 114 25.75 -14.35 5.89
N LEU A 115 25.93 -13.79 4.69
CA LEU A 115 27.21 -13.36 4.17
C LEU A 115 27.51 -11.98 4.75
N VAL A 116 28.64 -11.84 5.45
CA VAL A 116 29.09 -10.57 6.03
C VAL A 116 30.48 -10.30 5.46
N LEU A 117 30.68 -9.14 4.83
CA LEU A 117 31.94 -8.81 4.20
C LEU A 117 32.98 -8.38 5.23
N ASN A 118 34.13 -9.04 5.20
CA ASN A 118 35.35 -8.61 5.87
C ASN A 118 36.11 -7.62 4.96
N THR A 119 36.18 -6.36 5.35
CA THR A 119 36.91 -5.32 4.58
C THR A 119 38.36 -5.14 5.03
N THR A 120 38.79 -5.89 6.05
CA THR A 120 40.11 -5.75 6.69
C THR A 120 41.08 -6.90 6.39
N GLY A 121 40.59 -8.04 5.88
CA GLY A 121 41.38 -9.25 5.65
C GLY A 121 41.85 -9.94 6.95
N PRO A 122 42.60 -11.07 6.87
CA PRO A 122 42.92 -11.86 5.68
C PRO A 122 41.72 -12.65 5.16
N PHE A 123 41.76 -13.05 3.88
CA PHE A 123 40.72 -13.84 3.22
C PHE A 123 41.09 -15.32 3.15
N LEU A 124 40.11 -16.21 3.23
CA LEU A 124 40.33 -17.66 3.22
C LEU A 124 40.70 -18.20 1.84
N THR A 125 40.24 -17.55 0.77
CA THR A 125 40.46 -17.98 -0.62
C THR A 125 41.21 -16.91 -1.41
N ALA A 126 42.10 -17.32 -2.31
CA ALA A 126 42.79 -16.40 -3.22
C ALA A 126 41.86 -15.88 -4.34
N ALA A 127 40.85 -16.67 -4.73
CA ALA A 127 39.84 -16.27 -5.71
C ALA A 127 38.46 -16.78 -5.26
N PRO A 128 37.38 -16.00 -5.47
CA PRO A 128 36.05 -16.40 -5.05
C PRO A 128 35.58 -17.62 -5.85
N PRO A 129 35.04 -18.66 -5.19
CA PRO A 129 34.41 -19.76 -5.90
C PRO A 129 33.16 -19.27 -6.63
N SER A 130 32.97 -19.72 -7.87
CA SER A 130 31.78 -19.45 -8.68
C SER A 130 30.63 -20.43 -8.39
N ASN A 131 30.82 -21.34 -7.44
CA ASN A 131 29.88 -22.38 -7.05
C ASN A 131 29.56 -22.31 -5.54
N GLY A 132 28.28 -22.49 -5.21
CA GLY A 132 27.81 -22.57 -3.82
C GLY A 132 26.64 -21.64 -3.49
N ILE A 133 26.09 -21.80 -2.29
CA ILE A 133 24.98 -20.99 -1.78
C ILE A 133 25.35 -19.51 -1.62
N PRO A 134 26.56 -19.12 -1.14
CA PRO A 134 26.92 -17.71 -1.00
C PRO A 134 26.86 -16.93 -2.31
N TYR A 135 27.30 -17.54 -3.42
CA TYR A 135 27.11 -16.99 -4.76
C TYR A 135 25.62 -16.74 -5.04
N ILE A 136 24.77 -17.76 -4.88
CA ILE A 136 23.33 -17.65 -5.16
C ILE A 136 22.69 -16.53 -4.34
N VAL A 137 23.04 -16.42 -3.06
CA VAL A 137 22.50 -15.39 -2.16
C VAL A 137 22.97 -14.00 -2.54
N ALA A 138 24.28 -13.82 -2.73
CA ALA A 138 24.86 -12.55 -3.14
C ALA A 138 24.25 -12.07 -4.46
N HIS A 139 24.12 -12.98 -5.43
CA HIS A 139 23.60 -12.69 -6.76
C HIS A 139 22.09 -12.40 -6.75
N ASN A 140 21.29 -13.24 -6.08
CA ASN A 140 19.85 -13.03 -5.97
C ASN A 140 19.52 -11.71 -5.26
N ALA A 141 20.31 -11.30 -4.26
CA ALA A 141 20.11 -10.02 -3.61
C ALA A 141 20.33 -8.81 -4.53
N GLN A 142 21.20 -8.92 -5.54
CA GLN A 142 21.33 -7.91 -6.59
C GLN A 142 20.01 -7.81 -7.38
N TYR A 143 19.44 -8.94 -7.80
CA TYR A 143 18.18 -8.97 -8.55
C TYR A 143 16.95 -8.62 -7.72
N PHE A 144 16.86 -9.02 -6.46
CA PHE A 144 15.79 -8.59 -5.56
C PHE A 144 15.83 -7.07 -5.37
N SER A 145 17.04 -6.51 -5.22
CA SER A 145 17.19 -5.05 -5.16
C SER A 145 16.74 -4.39 -6.45
N LEU A 146 17.17 -4.91 -7.61
CA LEU A 146 16.79 -4.38 -8.91
C LEU A 146 15.27 -4.43 -9.15
N ASN A 147 14.66 -5.59 -8.94
CA ASN A 147 13.23 -5.82 -9.17
C ASN A 147 12.35 -4.95 -8.26
N ASN A 148 12.85 -4.63 -7.06
CA ASN A 148 12.13 -3.80 -6.10
C ASN A 148 12.53 -2.32 -6.14
N THR A 149 13.22 -1.84 -7.19
CA THR A 149 13.69 -0.45 -7.32
C THR A 149 14.55 0.03 -6.14
N CYS A 150 15.34 -0.90 -5.59
CA CYS A 150 16.32 -0.64 -4.55
C CYS A 150 17.72 -0.49 -5.17
N PRO A 151 18.63 0.23 -4.50
CA PRO A 151 19.97 0.42 -5.04
C PRO A 151 20.74 -0.91 -5.11
N VAL A 152 21.60 -1.03 -6.12
CA VAL A 152 22.40 -2.23 -6.42
C VAL A 152 23.87 -1.91 -6.16
N GLY A 153 24.63 -2.82 -5.57
CA GLY A 153 26.03 -2.57 -5.21
C GLY A 153 26.68 -3.70 -4.43
N ILE A 154 27.85 -3.43 -3.88
CA ILE A 154 28.56 -4.33 -2.97
C ILE A 154 27.94 -4.16 -1.58
N TYR A 155 27.15 -5.14 -1.14
CA TYR A 155 26.48 -5.06 0.16
C TYR A 155 27.42 -5.45 1.28
N ALA A 156 27.48 -4.67 2.36
CA ALA A 156 28.28 -4.98 3.54
C ALA A 156 27.88 -6.32 4.17
N LYS A 157 26.60 -6.66 4.05
CA LYS A 157 26.03 -7.93 4.51
C LYS A 157 24.75 -8.25 3.74
N VAL A 158 24.51 -9.54 3.53
CA VAL A 158 23.32 -10.05 2.86
C VAL A 158 22.95 -11.42 3.41
N ASN A 159 21.66 -11.69 3.60
CA ASN A 159 21.16 -12.99 4.05
C ASN A 159 20.25 -13.61 2.97
N GLN A 160 19.59 -14.72 3.31
CA GLN A 160 18.70 -15.45 2.39
C GLN A 160 17.30 -14.81 2.24
N ASP A 161 17.07 -13.60 2.76
CA ASP A 161 15.76 -12.96 2.69
C ASP A 161 15.43 -12.47 1.27
N ILE A 162 14.27 -12.89 0.76
CA ILE A 162 13.77 -12.51 -0.57
C ILE A 162 13.27 -11.06 -0.61
N ASN A 163 13.00 -10.46 0.54
CA ASN A 163 12.55 -9.07 0.65
C ASN A 163 13.72 -8.10 0.81
N PHE A 164 14.95 -8.51 0.48
CA PHE A 164 16.12 -7.68 0.61
C PHE A 164 16.00 -6.40 -0.24
N CYS A 165 16.22 -5.25 0.42
CA CYS A 165 16.19 -3.94 -0.21
C CYS A 165 17.14 -3.02 0.55
N PRO A 166 18.40 -2.91 0.12
CA PRO A 166 19.45 -2.27 0.89
C PRO A 166 19.20 -0.76 1.01
N GLY A 167 19.51 -0.21 2.18
CA GLY A 167 19.69 1.23 2.31
C GLY A 167 21.11 1.65 1.93
N THR A 168 21.36 2.95 1.87
CA THR A 168 22.69 3.50 1.54
C THR A 168 23.78 3.02 2.49
N GLN A 169 23.44 2.85 3.78
CA GLN A 169 24.34 2.32 4.81
C GLN A 169 24.69 0.83 4.66
N ASP A 170 23.89 0.06 3.90
CA ASP A 170 24.15 -1.36 3.68
C ASP A 170 25.05 -1.58 2.44
N ILE A 171 25.39 -0.51 1.71
CA ILE A 171 26.14 -0.53 0.45
C ILE A 171 27.51 0.10 0.66
N LEU A 172 28.56 -0.66 0.33
CA LEU A 172 29.95 -0.22 0.42
C LEU A 172 30.41 0.55 -0.83
N GLY A 173 29.64 0.48 -1.91
CA GLY A 173 29.93 1.06 -3.22
C GLY A 173 29.50 0.10 -4.32
N SER A 174 30.02 0.23 -5.53
CA SER A 174 29.72 -0.67 -6.64
C SER A 174 30.84 -0.74 -7.66
N TRP A 175 30.79 -1.74 -8.53
CA TRP A 175 31.45 -1.68 -9.82
C TRP A 175 30.63 -0.80 -10.77
N VAL A 176 31.32 0.12 -11.44
CA VAL A 176 30.72 1.00 -12.46
C VAL A 176 31.28 0.58 -13.81
N CYS A 177 30.40 0.10 -14.68
CA CYS A 177 30.72 -0.31 -16.04
C CYS A 177 30.23 0.74 -17.05
N SER A 178 30.94 0.84 -18.16
CA SER A 178 30.60 1.71 -19.29
C SER A 178 30.83 0.99 -20.61
N THR A 179 29.98 1.26 -21.59
CA THR A 179 30.19 0.83 -22.98
C THR A 179 31.28 1.61 -23.69
N ASN A 180 32.05 0.89 -24.50
CA ASN A 180 33.03 1.43 -25.43
C ASN A 180 32.62 1.11 -26.88
N ALA A 181 33.54 1.34 -27.81
CA ALA A 181 33.33 1.08 -29.23
C ALA A 181 33.00 -0.40 -29.52
N THR A 182 32.01 -0.60 -30.38
CA THR A 182 31.71 -1.90 -30.99
C THR A 182 32.69 -2.20 -32.12
N ARG A 183 33.08 -3.47 -32.25
CA ARG A 183 33.92 -3.98 -33.34
C ARG A 183 33.25 -5.12 -34.07
N THR A 184 33.41 -5.15 -35.38
CA THR A 184 32.83 -6.17 -36.24
C THR A 184 33.94 -6.94 -36.94
N TYR A 185 33.87 -8.26 -36.84
CA TYR A 185 34.80 -9.22 -37.42
C TYR A 185 34.06 -10.12 -38.40
N SER A 186 34.77 -10.78 -39.31
CA SER A 186 34.15 -11.82 -40.15
C SER A 186 33.81 -13.06 -39.31
N ALA A 187 32.81 -13.84 -39.72
CA ALA A 187 32.40 -15.07 -39.01
C ALA A 187 33.53 -16.09 -38.84
N ALA A 188 34.45 -16.17 -39.82
CA ALA A 188 35.59 -17.09 -39.79
C ALA A 188 36.78 -16.57 -38.95
N TYR A 189 36.64 -15.42 -38.28
CA TYR A 189 37.74 -14.82 -37.54
C TYR A 189 38.06 -15.64 -36.28
N ASN A 190 39.32 -16.08 -36.18
CA ASN A 190 39.79 -16.89 -35.07
C ASN A 190 39.64 -16.13 -33.73
N GLN A 191 39.09 -16.80 -32.70
CA GLN A 191 38.85 -16.20 -31.38
C GLN A 191 40.12 -15.65 -30.70
N GLN A 192 41.25 -16.34 -30.83
CA GLN A 192 42.54 -15.90 -30.30
C GLN A 192 43.06 -14.67 -31.05
N ALA A 193 42.87 -14.63 -32.37
CA ALA A 193 43.20 -13.46 -33.17
C ALA A 193 42.30 -12.27 -32.79
N LEU A 194 41.00 -12.51 -32.57
CA LEU A 194 40.03 -11.51 -32.11
C LEU A 194 40.45 -10.92 -30.77
N ALA A 195 40.78 -11.78 -29.80
CA ALA A 195 41.29 -11.35 -28.50
C ALA A 195 42.57 -10.51 -28.63
N THR A 196 43.50 -10.93 -29.48
CA THR A 196 44.77 -10.22 -29.72
C THR A 196 44.53 -8.83 -30.32
N ASP A 197 43.63 -8.72 -31.30
CA ASP A 197 43.26 -7.44 -31.90
C ASP A 197 42.58 -6.50 -30.88
N LEU A 198 41.63 -7.01 -30.09
CA LEU A 198 41.01 -6.22 -29.01
C LEU A 198 42.03 -5.73 -27.97
N ILE A 199 43.06 -6.53 -27.65
CA ILE A 199 44.16 -6.11 -26.77
C ILE A 199 44.99 -5.00 -27.43
N GLN A 200 45.35 -5.15 -28.71
CA GLN A 200 46.12 -4.14 -29.46
C GLN A 200 45.39 -2.80 -29.56
N GLN A 201 44.06 -2.84 -29.64
CA GLN A 201 43.21 -1.64 -29.64
C GLN A 201 42.95 -1.07 -28.24
N GLY A 202 43.46 -1.70 -27.17
CA GLY A 202 43.22 -1.28 -25.80
C GLY A 202 41.77 -1.47 -25.33
N LEU A 203 41.01 -2.36 -25.97
CA LEU A 203 39.66 -2.74 -25.57
C LEU A 203 39.64 -3.91 -24.58
N LEU A 204 40.73 -4.68 -24.51
CA LEU A 204 41.02 -5.68 -23.47
C LEU A 204 42.41 -5.44 -22.86
N TYR A 205 42.62 -5.94 -21.64
CA TYR A 205 43.94 -6.10 -21.05
C TYR A 205 44.57 -7.43 -21.52
N PRO A 206 45.90 -7.61 -21.37
CA PRO A 206 46.57 -8.86 -21.69
C PRO A 206 45.99 -10.06 -20.92
N SER A 207 46.10 -11.24 -21.52
CA SER A 207 45.69 -12.54 -20.94
C SER A 207 44.19 -12.63 -20.58
N PRO A 208 43.27 -12.39 -21.55
CA PRO A 208 41.85 -12.50 -21.29
C PRO A 208 41.44 -13.94 -21.01
N ALA A 209 40.49 -14.11 -20.11
CA ALA A 209 39.69 -15.33 -20.03
C ALA A 209 38.55 -15.24 -21.05
N ALA A 210 38.28 -16.35 -21.73
CA ALA A 210 37.23 -16.42 -22.74
C ALA A 210 36.32 -17.63 -22.49
N GLU A 211 35.04 -17.48 -22.81
CA GLU A 211 34.05 -18.54 -22.83
C GLU A 211 33.15 -18.36 -24.06
N TYR A 212 32.76 -19.46 -24.70
CA TYR A 212 31.95 -19.43 -25.91
C TYR A 212 31.18 -20.74 -26.06
N SER A 213 30.11 -20.70 -26.84
CA SER A 213 29.35 -21.88 -27.22
C SER A 213 29.79 -22.34 -28.60
N GLY A 214 30.42 -23.52 -28.67
CA GLY A 214 30.92 -24.11 -29.91
C GLY A 214 29.89 -25.02 -30.58
N PHE A 215 29.86 -25.02 -31.92
CA PHE A 215 29.04 -25.89 -32.75
C PHE A 215 29.90 -26.97 -33.43
N ALA A 216 29.25 -28.06 -33.83
CA ALA A 216 29.91 -29.24 -34.41
C ALA A 216 30.61 -28.97 -35.76
N ASP A 217 30.24 -27.90 -36.44
CA ASP A 217 30.79 -27.41 -37.71
C ASP A 217 31.97 -26.45 -37.54
N GLY A 218 32.42 -26.21 -36.30
CA GLY A 218 33.57 -25.36 -35.98
C GLY A 218 33.22 -23.87 -35.81
N TYR A 219 31.94 -23.50 -35.96
CA TYR A 219 31.47 -22.14 -35.64
C TYR A 219 31.29 -21.96 -34.13
N TYR A 220 31.26 -20.70 -33.70
CA TYR A 220 30.97 -20.33 -32.33
C TYR A 220 29.90 -19.24 -32.26
N ASN A 221 29.19 -19.19 -31.16
CA ASN A 221 28.41 -18.04 -30.75
C ASN A 221 28.60 -17.77 -29.26
N HIS A 222 27.95 -16.72 -28.78
CA HIS A 222 27.95 -16.35 -27.37
C HIS A 222 29.36 -16.16 -26.79
N LEU A 223 30.26 -15.61 -27.60
CA LEU A 223 31.62 -15.35 -27.17
C LEU A 223 31.63 -14.20 -26.16
N VAL A 224 32.23 -14.46 -25.01
CA VAL A 224 32.58 -13.44 -24.03
C VAL A 224 34.07 -13.50 -23.72
N LEU A 225 34.70 -12.34 -23.62
CA LEU A 225 36.07 -12.19 -23.18
C LEU A 225 36.13 -11.16 -22.06
N TRP A 226 37.00 -11.37 -21.09
CA TRP A 226 37.28 -10.36 -20.07
C TRP A 226 38.68 -10.52 -19.48
N SER A 227 39.19 -9.43 -18.93
CA SER A 227 40.59 -9.29 -18.54
C SER A 227 40.74 -8.28 -17.42
N SER A 228 41.75 -8.47 -16.59
CA SER A 228 42.07 -7.61 -15.44
C SER A 228 43.27 -6.71 -15.75
N SER A 229 43.27 -5.49 -15.21
CA SER A 229 44.42 -4.58 -15.29
C SER A 229 45.63 -5.07 -14.50
N ALA A 230 45.41 -5.88 -13.46
CA ALA A 230 46.47 -6.38 -12.58
C ALA A 230 47.11 -7.66 -13.12
N GLY A 231 47.38 -7.77 -14.43
CA GLY A 231 47.81 -8.96 -15.21
C GLY A 231 48.66 -10.08 -14.54
N LEU A 232 48.96 -11.15 -15.28
CA LEU A 232 49.49 -12.44 -14.74
C LEU A 232 50.67 -12.40 -13.73
N THR A 233 51.45 -11.31 -13.68
CA THR A 233 52.62 -11.16 -12.79
C THR A 233 52.40 -10.21 -11.60
N SER A 234 51.21 -9.60 -11.49
CA SER A 234 50.90 -8.53 -10.53
C SER A 234 49.84 -8.89 -9.50
N ASP A 235 49.64 -10.18 -9.20
CA ASP A 235 48.81 -10.64 -8.07
C ASP A 235 49.34 -10.17 -6.68
N ASN A 236 50.37 -9.32 -6.64
CA ASN A 236 50.93 -8.64 -5.47
C ASN A 236 50.93 -7.09 -5.61
N SER A 237 50.27 -6.51 -6.62
CA SER A 237 50.17 -5.05 -6.70
C SER A 237 49.25 -4.54 -5.58
N SER A 238 49.68 -3.50 -4.86
CA SER A 238 48.90 -2.85 -3.80
C SER A 238 47.61 -2.17 -4.27
N ASP A 239 47.37 -2.15 -5.58
CA ASP A 239 46.37 -1.32 -6.22
C ASP A 239 45.13 -2.15 -6.59
N ALA A 240 43.95 -1.54 -6.47
CA ALA A 240 42.72 -2.15 -6.96
C ALA A 240 42.79 -2.29 -8.49
N TRP A 241 42.16 -3.33 -9.03
CA TRP A 241 42.19 -3.64 -10.45
C TRP A 241 40.89 -3.26 -11.15
N ASN A 242 40.99 -3.01 -12.44
CA ASN A 242 39.88 -2.70 -13.34
C ASN A 242 39.62 -3.87 -14.29
N VAL A 243 38.42 -3.91 -14.86
CA VAL A 243 37.99 -4.95 -15.80
C VAL A 243 37.75 -4.35 -17.17
N ARG A 244 38.24 -5.04 -18.20
CA ARG A 244 37.81 -4.84 -19.57
C ARG A 244 37.21 -6.11 -20.10
N ALA A 245 36.04 -5.99 -20.74
CA ALA A 245 35.32 -7.13 -21.30
C ALA A 245 34.89 -6.85 -22.74
N ALA A 246 34.60 -7.91 -23.48
CA ALA A 246 34.05 -7.87 -24.81
C ALA A 246 33.00 -8.97 -24.97
N ILE A 247 31.82 -8.61 -25.46
CA ILE A 247 30.66 -9.51 -25.55
C ILE A 247 30.15 -9.54 -26.98
N GLN A 248 29.93 -10.72 -27.54
CA GLN A 248 29.27 -10.87 -28.83
C GLN A 248 27.81 -10.44 -28.71
N THR A 249 27.36 -9.45 -29.48
CA THR A 249 25.98 -8.92 -29.36
C THR A 249 24.99 -9.59 -30.31
N ASN A 250 25.47 -10.16 -31.41
CA ASN A 250 24.63 -10.78 -32.43
C ASN A 250 24.30 -12.24 -32.13
N ALA A 251 23.12 -12.68 -32.56
CA ALA A 251 22.44 -13.88 -32.07
C ALA A 251 22.85 -15.17 -32.79
N SER A 252 23.23 -15.09 -34.07
CA SER A 252 23.34 -16.26 -34.93
C SER A 252 24.79 -16.68 -35.15
N PRO A 253 25.11 -17.99 -35.02
CA PRO A 253 26.39 -18.54 -35.49
C PRO A 253 26.54 -18.46 -37.03
N PHE A 254 25.44 -18.19 -37.74
CA PHE A 254 25.40 -18.04 -39.20
C PHE A 254 25.37 -16.58 -39.65
N ASP A 255 25.46 -15.62 -38.73
CA ASP A 255 25.67 -14.24 -39.14
C ASP A 255 27.02 -14.14 -39.84
N ASP A 256 27.08 -13.48 -41.00
CA ASP A 256 28.33 -13.31 -41.77
C ASP A 256 29.44 -12.60 -40.96
N ASN A 257 29.06 -11.91 -39.88
CA ASN A 257 29.93 -11.12 -39.03
C ASN A 257 29.71 -11.40 -37.53
N VAL A 258 30.79 -11.32 -36.75
CA VAL A 258 30.78 -11.33 -35.28
C VAL A 258 30.90 -9.89 -34.78
N THR A 259 29.92 -9.43 -34.00
CA THR A 259 29.90 -8.06 -33.47
C THR A 259 30.20 -8.09 -31.98
N MET A 260 31.29 -7.46 -31.56
CA MET A 260 31.79 -7.43 -30.19
C MET A 260 31.58 -6.05 -29.57
N LEU A 261 30.83 -5.98 -28.47
CA LEU A 261 30.69 -4.80 -27.63
C LEU A 261 31.75 -4.81 -26.55
N ALA A 262 32.64 -3.81 -26.55
CA ALA A 262 33.64 -3.64 -25.51
C ALA A 262 33.06 -2.89 -24.30
N LEU A 263 33.43 -3.33 -23.10
CA LEU A 263 33.03 -2.75 -21.82
C LEU A 263 34.28 -2.42 -20.99
N SER A 264 34.19 -1.39 -20.15
CA SER A 264 35.20 -1.07 -19.14
C SER A 264 34.52 -0.84 -17.80
N CYS A 265 35.02 -1.52 -16.77
CA CYS A 265 34.52 -1.40 -15.41
C CYS A 265 35.64 -1.02 -14.45
N ALA A 266 35.29 -0.12 -13.52
CA ALA A 266 36.14 0.26 -12.40
C ALA A 266 35.36 0.14 -11.09
N MET A 267 36.07 -0.15 -10.00
CA MET A 267 35.46 -0.19 -8.68
C MET A 267 35.31 1.24 -8.13
N ASP A 268 34.09 1.61 -7.75
CA ASP A 268 33.76 2.81 -6.98
C ASP A 268 33.25 2.38 -5.60
N ALA A 269 34.17 1.85 -4.80
CA ALA A 269 33.85 1.27 -3.49
C ALA A 269 35.09 1.27 -2.58
N ALA A 270 35.53 2.45 -2.13
CA ALA A 270 36.70 2.58 -1.25
C ALA A 270 36.73 1.59 -0.06
N PRO A 271 35.60 1.31 0.65
CA PRO A 271 35.58 0.31 1.72
C PRO A 271 35.81 -1.15 1.25
N ALA A 272 35.55 -1.46 -0.02
CA ALA A 272 35.72 -2.80 -0.59
C ALA A 272 37.02 -2.98 -1.39
N GLU A 273 37.83 -1.92 -1.55
CA GLU A 273 39.09 -1.98 -2.31
C GLU A 273 40.07 -3.01 -1.76
N THR A 274 40.12 -3.20 -0.43
CA THR A 274 40.96 -4.22 0.19
C THR A 274 40.61 -5.63 -0.30
N ILE A 275 39.31 -5.89 -0.54
CA ILE A 275 38.83 -7.18 -1.05
C ILE A 275 39.30 -7.36 -2.49
N ALA A 276 39.18 -6.32 -3.33
CA ALA A 276 39.67 -6.36 -4.70
C ALA A 276 41.18 -6.59 -4.76
N ARG A 277 41.96 -5.84 -3.99
CA ARG A 277 43.44 -5.95 -3.95
C ARG A 277 43.93 -7.33 -3.54
N ALA A 278 43.22 -7.99 -2.62
CA ALA A 278 43.58 -9.32 -2.16
C ALA A 278 43.06 -10.46 -3.07
N MET A 279 42.13 -10.15 -3.97
CA MET A 279 41.59 -11.12 -4.92
C MET A 279 42.59 -11.34 -6.06
N ASN A 280 42.99 -12.59 -6.30
CA ASN A 280 43.68 -12.98 -7.53
C ASN A 280 42.71 -12.79 -8.70
N SER A 281 42.78 -11.62 -9.32
CA SER A 281 41.84 -11.20 -10.35
C SER A 281 41.88 -12.13 -11.56
N THR A 282 43.05 -12.58 -12.00
CA THR A 282 43.17 -13.45 -13.17
C THR A 282 42.53 -14.82 -12.94
N ALA A 283 42.79 -15.45 -11.79
CA ALA A 283 42.16 -16.71 -11.41
C ALA A 283 40.65 -16.54 -11.18
N ALA A 284 40.22 -15.42 -10.56
CA ALA A 284 38.80 -15.13 -10.36
C ALA A 284 38.06 -15.00 -11.69
N LEU A 285 38.58 -14.21 -12.64
CA LEU A 285 37.97 -14.07 -13.96
C LEU A 285 37.97 -15.40 -14.74
N ALA A 286 39.01 -16.23 -14.59
CA ALA A 286 39.01 -17.56 -15.20
C ALA A 286 37.92 -18.48 -14.61
N ASN A 287 37.73 -18.47 -13.28
CA ASN A 287 36.75 -19.30 -12.59
C ASN A 287 35.30 -18.90 -12.87
N TRP A 288 35.05 -17.62 -13.17
CA TRP A 288 33.72 -17.06 -13.36
C TRP A 288 33.29 -16.89 -14.81
N ARG A 289 34.13 -17.27 -15.79
CA ARG A 289 33.88 -17.06 -17.23
C ARG A 289 32.57 -17.71 -17.73
N ALA A 290 32.22 -18.89 -17.20
CA ALA A 290 30.97 -19.58 -17.55
C ALA A 290 29.74 -18.85 -17.00
N THR A 291 29.82 -18.35 -15.76
CA THR A 291 28.77 -17.50 -15.17
C THR A 291 28.64 -16.19 -15.93
N PHE A 292 29.77 -15.58 -16.33
CA PHE A 292 29.78 -14.39 -17.17
C PHE A 292 29.04 -14.63 -18.48
N GLN A 293 29.38 -15.70 -19.21
CA GLN A 293 28.66 -16.06 -20.44
C GLN A 293 27.15 -16.26 -20.17
N GLY A 294 26.79 -17.03 -19.14
CA GLY A 294 25.41 -17.36 -18.83
C GLY A 294 24.53 -16.15 -18.49
N LEU A 295 25.10 -15.06 -17.96
CA LEU A 295 24.38 -13.82 -17.67
C LEU A 295 24.25 -12.88 -18.86
N MET A 296 25.07 -13.06 -19.91
CA MET A 296 25.07 -12.16 -21.06
C MET A 296 24.06 -12.53 -22.14
N TYR A 297 23.39 -13.68 -22.05
CA TYR A 297 22.47 -14.18 -23.10
C TYR A 297 21.19 -14.79 -22.51
N TYR A 298 20.08 -14.74 -23.26
CA TYR A 298 18.78 -15.33 -22.88
C TYR A 298 18.66 -16.84 -23.15
N GLY A 299 19.77 -17.49 -23.52
CA GLY A 299 19.82 -18.90 -23.93
C GLY A 299 20.40 -19.09 -25.33
N THR A 300 20.53 -20.33 -25.79
CA THR A 300 21.21 -20.70 -27.05
C THR A 300 20.65 -19.95 -28.26
N GLY A 301 21.54 -19.36 -29.08
CA GLY A 301 21.17 -18.64 -30.32
C GLY A 301 20.44 -17.32 -30.11
N THR A 302 20.47 -16.74 -28.91
CA THR A 302 19.90 -15.43 -28.61
C THR A 302 20.94 -14.31 -28.71
N PRO A 303 20.55 -13.06 -28.99
CA PRO A 303 21.46 -11.92 -28.87
C PRO A 303 21.84 -11.69 -27.40
N SER A 304 22.80 -10.78 -27.17
CA SER A 304 23.14 -10.38 -25.81
C SER A 304 21.93 -9.77 -25.08
N VAL A 305 21.95 -9.82 -23.76
CA VAL A 305 21.02 -9.10 -22.87
C VAL A 305 20.96 -7.59 -23.20
N SER A 306 19.85 -6.96 -22.84
CA SER A 306 19.60 -5.54 -23.15
C SER A 306 20.55 -4.56 -22.47
N ASP A 307 21.08 -4.90 -21.28
CA ASP A 307 21.96 -4.04 -20.49
C ASP A 307 23.19 -4.84 -19.99
N PRO A 308 24.14 -5.17 -20.90
CA PRO A 308 25.31 -5.97 -20.56
C PRO A 308 26.24 -5.26 -19.57
N GLU A 309 26.22 -3.92 -19.54
CA GLU A 309 26.97 -3.11 -18.59
C GLU A 309 26.53 -3.39 -17.16
N ARG A 310 25.21 -3.38 -16.93
CA ARG A 310 24.63 -3.67 -15.62
C ARG A 310 24.84 -5.11 -15.20
N GLU A 311 24.62 -6.06 -16.09
CA GLU A 311 24.82 -7.48 -15.77
C GLU A 311 26.28 -7.78 -15.38
N LEU A 312 27.24 -7.15 -16.06
CA LEU A 312 28.65 -7.27 -15.70
C LEU A 312 28.96 -6.62 -14.35
N ALA A 313 28.39 -5.44 -14.05
CA ALA A 313 28.53 -4.80 -12.75
C ALA A 313 27.94 -5.66 -11.61
N ILE A 314 26.76 -6.26 -11.82
CA ILE A 314 26.12 -7.19 -10.87
C ILE A 314 27.03 -8.40 -10.62
N LEU A 315 27.62 -8.97 -11.67
CA LEU A 315 28.53 -10.09 -11.56
C LEU A 315 29.78 -9.73 -10.74
N LEU A 316 30.41 -8.59 -11.04
CA LEU A 316 31.60 -8.12 -10.32
C LEU A 316 31.30 -7.76 -8.85
N ASN A 317 30.14 -7.16 -8.57
CA ASN A 317 29.66 -6.94 -7.19
C ASN A 317 29.52 -8.27 -6.46
N THR A 318 28.92 -9.27 -7.12
CA THR A 318 28.72 -10.62 -6.57
C THR A 318 30.05 -11.29 -6.27
N MET A 319 31.01 -11.28 -7.21
CA MET A 319 32.36 -11.81 -7.01
C MET A 319 33.06 -11.17 -5.82
N THR A 320 32.93 -9.84 -5.69
CA THR A 320 33.51 -9.07 -4.57
C THR A 320 32.86 -9.46 -3.25
N MET A 321 31.54 -9.62 -3.20
CA MET A 321 30.84 -10.05 -1.99
C MET A 321 31.20 -11.48 -1.58
N VAL A 322 31.28 -12.42 -2.52
CA VAL A 322 31.65 -13.82 -2.24
C VAL A 322 33.08 -13.90 -1.69
N GLN A 323 34.01 -13.16 -2.29
CA GLN A 323 35.39 -13.07 -1.80
C GLN A 323 35.46 -12.40 -0.42
N GLY A 324 34.78 -11.27 -0.25
CA GLY A 324 34.81 -10.51 0.99
C GLY A 324 34.15 -11.22 2.17
N GLY A 325 33.14 -12.05 1.90
CA GLY A 325 32.50 -12.87 2.93
C GLY A 325 33.09 -14.28 3.07
N ASP A 326 34.29 -14.51 2.51
CA ASP A 326 35.03 -15.78 2.58
C ASP A 326 34.23 -17.01 2.13
N ASN A 327 33.21 -16.81 1.28
CA ASN A 327 32.25 -17.83 0.90
C ASN A 327 31.55 -18.52 2.11
N ILE A 328 31.28 -17.76 3.19
CA ILE A 328 30.60 -18.24 4.40
C ILE A 328 29.26 -17.52 4.57
N LEU A 329 28.16 -18.28 4.63
CA LEU A 329 26.80 -17.76 4.82
C LEU A 329 26.29 -17.85 6.28
N LEU A 330 27.12 -18.35 7.18
CA LEU A 330 26.78 -18.55 8.59
C LEU A 330 27.40 -17.49 9.48
N SER A 331 27.80 -16.36 8.89
CA SER A 331 28.44 -15.26 9.61
C SER A 331 27.41 -14.36 10.26
N PHE A 332 27.75 -13.84 11.43
CA PHE A 332 27.01 -12.82 12.15
C PHE A 332 27.78 -11.50 12.08
N PRO A 333 27.11 -10.34 11.99
CA PRO A 333 27.77 -9.06 12.14
C PRO A 333 28.43 -8.96 13.53
N ALA A 334 29.59 -8.32 13.61
CA ALA A 334 30.26 -8.07 14.89
C ALA A 334 29.30 -7.37 15.88
N LEU A 335 29.44 -7.62 17.18
CA LEU A 335 28.48 -7.16 18.20
C LEU A 335 28.30 -5.64 18.25
N ASP A 336 29.32 -4.89 17.83
CA ASP A 336 29.36 -3.43 17.73
C ASP A 336 28.96 -2.90 16.34
N ALA A 337 28.79 -3.79 15.35
CA ALA A 337 28.34 -3.45 14.01
C ALA A 337 26.80 -3.48 13.89
N ASP A 338 26.30 -2.93 12.79
CA ASP A 338 24.86 -2.91 12.49
C ASP A 338 24.28 -4.32 12.33
N GLN A 339 23.39 -4.69 13.25
CA GLN A 339 22.69 -5.98 13.35
C GLN A 339 21.43 -6.08 12.48
N THR A 340 21.10 -5.01 11.75
CA THR A 340 19.92 -4.94 10.90
C THR A 340 20.32 -4.84 9.43
N GLN A 341 19.43 -5.11 8.49
CA GLN A 341 19.62 -4.87 7.06
C GLN A 341 18.39 -4.17 6.45
N GLY A 342 18.57 -3.45 5.36
CA GLY A 342 17.46 -2.96 4.56
C GLY A 342 16.59 -4.10 4.00
N CYS A 343 15.28 -3.95 4.13
CA CYS A 343 14.28 -4.91 3.66
C CYS A 343 12.99 -4.22 3.24
N ILE A 344 12.13 -4.95 2.54
CA ILE A 344 10.76 -4.55 2.26
C ILE A 344 9.85 -5.22 3.27
N VAL A 345 9.05 -4.40 3.93
CA VAL A 345 7.98 -4.89 4.80
C VAL A 345 6.65 -4.43 4.24
N PHE A 346 5.63 -5.24 4.48
CA PHE A 346 4.28 -4.88 4.12
C PHE A 346 3.67 -4.05 5.25
N ALA A 347 3.26 -2.83 4.93
CA ALA A 347 2.55 -1.96 5.83
C ALA A 347 1.12 -1.73 5.34
N THR A 348 0.24 -1.33 6.24
CA THR A 348 -1.10 -0.87 5.89
C THR A 348 -1.06 0.62 5.63
N ASP A 349 -1.44 1.05 4.43
CA ASP A 349 -1.69 2.47 4.16
C ASP A 349 -3.16 2.81 4.43
N VAL A 350 -3.36 3.78 5.31
CA VAL A 350 -4.66 4.40 5.58
C VAL A 350 -4.62 5.80 4.96
N PRO A 351 -5.29 6.04 3.84
CA PRO A 351 -5.18 7.33 3.16
C PRO A 351 -5.89 8.44 3.94
N LEU A 352 -5.46 9.68 3.69
CA LEU A 352 -5.95 10.90 4.34
C LEU A 352 -7.48 11.05 4.28
N VAL A 353 -8.13 10.52 3.24
CA VAL A 353 -9.59 10.55 3.10
C VAL A 353 -10.28 9.79 4.23
N ILE A 354 -9.74 8.62 4.63
CA ILE A 354 -10.28 7.83 5.73
C ILE A 354 -10.06 8.57 7.06
N GLU A 355 -8.87 9.15 7.26
CA GLU A 355 -8.56 9.93 8.47
C GLU A 355 -9.50 11.14 8.62
N ALA A 356 -9.70 11.90 7.54
CA ALA A 356 -10.64 13.03 7.52
C ALA A 356 -12.06 12.58 7.84
N LEU A 357 -12.48 11.43 7.32
CA LEU A 357 -13.81 10.87 7.53
C LEU A 357 -14.02 10.41 8.98
N VAL A 358 -12.99 9.84 9.63
CA VAL A 358 -13.00 9.57 11.09
C VAL A 358 -13.23 10.87 11.86
N LEU A 359 -12.48 11.93 11.54
CA LEU A 359 -12.61 13.23 12.23
C LEU A 359 -13.99 13.87 12.00
N ILE A 360 -14.55 13.78 10.79
CA ILE A 360 -15.89 14.29 10.48
C ILE A 360 -16.96 13.57 11.30
N VAL A 361 -16.90 12.23 11.36
CA VAL A 361 -17.84 11.42 12.16
C VAL A 361 -17.73 11.77 13.65
N ALA A 362 -16.51 11.88 14.18
CA ALA A 362 -16.28 12.28 15.57
C ALA A 362 -16.84 13.69 15.85
N GLY A 363 -16.59 14.65 14.96
CA GLY A 363 -17.10 16.02 15.07
C GLY A 363 -18.62 16.10 15.02
N LEU A 364 -19.26 15.35 14.12
CA LEU A 364 -20.73 15.25 14.05
C LEU A 364 -21.32 14.66 15.33
N PHE A 365 -20.71 13.60 15.86
CA PHE A 365 -21.13 13.00 17.12
C PHE A 365 -21.03 14.01 18.28
N ALA A 366 -19.87 14.65 18.44
CA ALA A 366 -19.67 15.66 19.49
C ALA A 366 -20.66 16.84 19.36
N GLY A 367 -20.89 17.35 18.15
CA GLY A 367 -21.86 18.41 17.89
C GLY A 367 -23.29 18.02 18.26
N LEU A 368 -23.70 16.78 17.95
CA LEU A 368 -25.02 16.28 18.32
C LEU A 368 -25.17 16.05 19.82
N VAL A 369 -24.13 15.61 20.52
CA VAL A 369 -24.13 15.52 21.99
C VAL A 369 -24.33 16.90 22.60
N VAL A 370 -23.59 17.91 22.15
CA VAL A 370 -23.73 19.30 22.62
C VAL A 370 -25.15 19.82 22.35
N LEU A 371 -25.69 19.61 21.15
CA LEU A 371 -27.06 20.00 20.82
C LEU A 371 -28.10 19.29 21.68
N SER A 372 -27.90 18.00 21.95
CA SER A 372 -28.78 17.21 22.83
C SER A 372 -28.80 17.78 24.24
N ILE A 373 -27.64 18.14 24.78
CA ILE A 373 -27.50 18.76 26.11
C ILE A 373 -28.21 20.12 26.13
N ILE A 374 -27.98 20.97 25.13
CA ILE A 374 -28.63 22.30 25.03
C ILE A 374 -30.15 22.17 25.00
N TYR A 375 -30.70 21.24 24.20
CA TYR A 375 -32.14 21.02 24.15
C TYR A 375 -32.70 20.40 25.44
N ALA A 376 -31.99 19.46 26.05
CA ALA A 376 -32.38 18.90 27.34
C ALA A 376 -32.43 19.98 28.44
N LEU A 377 -31.44 20.87 28.48
CA LEU A 377 -31.43 22.02 29.38
C LEU A 377 -32.62 22.96 29.10
N ARG A 378 -32.85 23.33 27.84
CA ARG A 378 -34.00 24.18 27.47
C ARG A 378 -35.35 23.57 27.89
N ILE A 379 -35.55 22.27 27.68
CA ILE A 379 -36.78 21.57 28.10
C ILE A 379 -36.89 21.55 29.63
N ARG A 380 -35.78 21.39 30.34
CA ARG A 380 -35.75 21.37 31.82
C ARG A 380 -36.14 22.73 32.43
N PHE A 381 -35.82 23.83 31.76
CA PHE A 381 -36.17 25.20 32.18
C PHE A 381 -37.58 25.65 31.74
N THR A 382 -38.32 24.83 31.00
CA THR A 382 -39.73 25.09 30.64
C THR A 382 -40.63 24.96 31.88
N PRO A 383 -41.72 25.76 32.01
CA PRO A 383 -42.67 25.66 33.12
C PRO A 383 -43.19 24.24 33.36
N ARG A 384 -43.37 23.85 34.63
CA ARG A 384 -43.69 22.46 35.05
C ARG A 384 -44.94 21.88 34.36
N GLY A 385 -46.03 22.63 34.24
CA GLY A 385 -47.26 22.14 33.61
C GLY A 385 -47.09 21.80 32.12
N VAL A 386 -46.33 22.64 31.39
CA VAL A 386 -46.00 22.40 29.99
C VAL A 386 -45.00 21.24 29.84
N ARG A 387 -44.07 21.10 30.80
CA ARG A 387 -43.11 19.99 30.84
C ARG A 387 -43.80 18.64 31.06
N GLU A 388 -44.83 18.57 31.90
CA GLU A 388 -45.63 17.35 32.09
C GLU A 388 -46.43 17.00 30.85
N ALA A 389 -47.06 17.98 30.20
CA ALA A 389 -47.78 17.77 28.95
C ALA A 389 -46.90 17.16 27.84
N ILE A 390 -45.65 17.62 27.75
CA ILE A 390 -44.68 17.16 26.74
C ILE A 390 -44.17 15.74 26.99
N LYS A 391 -44.20 15.24 28.25
CA LYS A 391 -43.79 13.87 28.55
C LYS A 391 -44.69 12.84 27.88
N TYR A 392 -45.96 13.18 27.64
CA TYR A 392 -46.95 12.33 26.99
C TYR A 392 -46.94 12.44 25.46
N LEU A 393 -46.03 13.23 24.88
CA LEU A 393 -45.85 13.27 23.44
C LEU A 393 -45.26 11.92 22.98
N PRO A 394 -45.92 11.20 22.06
CA PRO A 394 -45.44 9.90 21.62
C PRO A 394 -44.04 10.00 20.99
N ASP A 395 -43.10 9.22 21.55
CA ASP A 395 -41.73 9.14 21.08
C ASP A 395 -41.63 8.00 20.04
N GLY A 396 -41.59 8.35 18.76
CA GLY A 396 -41.38 7.42 17.65
C GLY A 396 -42.64 6.70 17.14
N VAL A 397 -42.47 5.84 16.12
CA VAL A 397 -43.58 5.22 15.38
C VAL A 397 -44.47 4.34 16.28
N VAL A 398 -43.87 3.63 17.23
CA VAL A 398 -44.61 2.79 18.20
C VAL A 398 -45.41 3.67 19.16
N GLY A 399 -44.83 4.78 19.64
CA GLY A 399 -45.57 5.75 20.46
C GLY A 399 -46.78 6.31 19.71
N TRP A 400 -46.60 6.64 18.43
CA TRP A 400 -47.70 7.09 17.57
C TRP A 400 -48.77 6.02 17.36
N ALA A 401 -48.38 4.75 17.18
CA ALA A 401 -49.32 3.64 17.06
C ALA A 401 -50.11 3.42 18.36
N VAL A 402 -49.45 3.46 19.52
CA VAL A 402 -50.10 3.34 20.83
C VAL A 402 -51.08 4.49 21.07
N LYS A 403 -50.68 5.72 20.74
CA LYS A 403 -51.55 6.89 20.88
C LYS A 403 -52.78 6.80 19.97
N ALA A 404 -52.61 6.33 18.74
CA ALA A 404 -53.72 6.10 17.81
C ALA A 404 -54.70 5.03 18.33
N VAL A 405 -54.22 3.96 18.95
CA VAL A 405 -55.07 2.93 19.57
C VAL A 405 -55.79 3.46 20.81
N GLN A 406 -55.14 4.30 21.62
CA GLN A 406 -55.75 4.94 22.78
C GLN A 406 -56.87 5.91 22.38
N GLU A 407 -56.63 6.77 21.39
CA GLU A 407 -57.65 7.70 20.88
C GLU A 407 -58.83 6.92 20.26
N HIS A 408 -58.57 5.83 19.54
CA HIS A 408 -59.64 5.00 18.99
C HIS A 408 -60.51 4.34 20.07
N ARG A 409 -59.93 4.01 21.23
CA ARG A 409 -60.66 3.40 22.36
C ARG A 409 -61.43 4.43 23.19
N GLU A 410 -60.97 5.67 23.24
CA GLU A 410 -61.67 6.78 23.90
C GLU A 410 -62.87 7.28 23.07
N GLU A 411 -62.84 7.15 21.74
CA GLU A 411 -63.96 7.50 20.85
C GLU A 411 -65.10 6.45 20.83
N ASP A 412 -64.90 5.24 21.38
CA ASP A 412 -65.91 4.18 21.46
C ASP A 412 -66.92 4.39 22.62
N GLU A 413 -67.01 5.60 23.22
CA GLU A 413 -68.15 5.99 24.07
C GLU A 413 -69.43 6.19 23.22
N PRO A 414 -70.60 5.68 23.65
CA PRO A 414 -71.62 5.16 22.73
C PRO A 414 -72.60 6.18 22.13
N ASP A 415 -72.24 7.44 21.88
CA ASP A 415 -73.25 8.44 21.45
C ASP A 415 -73.04 9.22 20.14
N GLN A 416 -71.98 9.02 19.35
CA GLN A 416 -71.93 9.57 17.97
C GLN A 416 -71.22 8.65 16.97
N LEU A 417 -71.99 7.76 16.35
CA LEU A 417 -71.57 6.89 15.25
C LEU A 417 -71.52 7.66 13.91
N GLN A 418 -70.35 8.24 13.60
CA GLN A 418 -69.94 8.42 12.20
C GLN A 418 -68.55 7.82 12.01
N ARG A 419 -68.50 6.55 11.59
CA ARG A 419 -67.24 5.89 11.18
C ARG A 419 -66.72 6.53 9.90
N VAL A 420 -66.00 7.64 10.03
CA VAL A 420 -65.20 8.17 8.92
C VAL A 420 -64.03 7.22 8.71
N ARG A 421 -64.09 6.45 7.62
CA ARG A 421 -62.98 5.60 7.17
C ARG A 421 -61.84 6.54 6.73
N VAL A 422 -60.93 6.87 7.65
CA VAL A 422 -59.80 7.76 7.38
C VAL A 422 -58.97 7.19 6.22
N ARG A 423 -58.97 7.87 5.07
CA ARG A 423 -58.11 7.47 3.95
C ARG A 423 -56.68 7.83 4.33
N ARG A 424 -55.70 6.94 4.06
CA ARG A 424 -54.26 7.20 4.27
C ARG A 424 -53.78 8.57 3.75
N ARG A 425 -54.47 9.14 2.75
CA ARG A 425 -54.18 10.45 2.13
C ARG A 425 -54.53 11.67 3.01
N GLU A 426 -55.35 11.53 4.05
CA GLU A 426 -55.84 12.63 4.90
C GLU A 426 -54.92 12.94 6.09
N ILE A 427 -54.10 11.96 6.51
CA ILE A 427 -53.15 12.05 7.65
C ILE A 427 -52.12 13.18 7.46
N LYS A 428 -51.86 13.58 6.21
CA LYS A 428 -50.87 14.61 5.85
C LYS A 428 -51.14 16.00 6.43
N ASN A 429 -52.40 16.27 6.82
CA ASN A 429 -52.87 17.57 7.30
C ASN A 429 -53.09 17.61 8.81
N TRP A 430 -52.91 16.48 9.51
CA TRP A 430 -53.21 16.37 10.93
C TRP A 430 -52.24 17.20 11.76
N LEU A 431 -52.78 17.91 12.76
CA LEU A 431 -52.04 18.75 13.70
C LEU A 431 -52.05 18.12 15.09
N VAL A 432 -50.95 18.25 15.81
CA VAL A 432 -50.76 17.78 17.18
C VAL A 432 -50.43 18.99 18.02
N GLY A 433 -51.23 19.29 19.04
CA GLY A 433 -51.06 20.48 19.86
C GLY A 433 -51.90 20.48 21.12
N PHE A 434 -51.81 21.57 21.90
CA PHE A 434 -52.60 21.77 23.11
C PHE A 434 -54.03 22.20 22.77
N GLU A 435 -55.03 21.54 23.35
CA GLU A 435 -56.44 21.89 23.20
C GLU A 435 -56.84 22.98 24.20
N GLY A 436 -57.43 24.09 23.73
CA GLY A 436 -58.10 25.07 24.60
C GLY A 436 -57.25 25.76 25.68
N GLY A 437 -55.92 25.71 25.61
CA GLY A 437 -55.04 26.20 26.68
C GLY A 437 -54.81 25.20 27.82
N GLU A 438 -55.43 24.02 27.76
CA GLU A 438 -55.12 22.90 28.65
C GLU A 438 -53.99 22.03 28.08
N PRO A 439 -53.16 21.42 28.96
CA PRO A 439 -52.04 20.56 28.57
C PRO A 439 -52.48 19.17 28.04
N ARG A 440 -53.58 19.09 27.28
CA ARG A 440 -54.05 17.84 26.64
C ARG A 440 -53.67 17.83 25.16
N LEU A 441 -52.99 16.76 24.76
CA LEU A 441 -52.53 16.52 23.39
C LEU A 441 -53.62 15.80 22.60
N ARG A 442 -54.16 16.47 21.57
CA ARG A 442 -55.08 15.87 20.59
C ARG A 442 -54.57 16.01 19.16
N VAL A 443 -54.99 15.07 18.32
CA VAL A 443 -54.81 15.10 16.88
C VAL A 443 -56.02 15.80 16.24
N PHE A 444 -55.79 16.97 15.64
CA PHE A 444 -56.85 17.75 15.00
C PHE A 444 -56.82 17.56 13.48
N GLN A 445 -57.98 17.31 12.88
CA GLN A 445 -58.19 17.57 11.46
C GLN A 445 -58.49 19.06 11.28
N PRO A 446 -57.81 19.77 10.36
CA PRO A 446 -58.26 21.10 10.00
C PRO A 446 -59.65 20.96 9.36
N HIS A 447 -60.68 21.56 9.96
CA HIS A 447 -62.00 21.65 9.35
C HIS A 447 -61.85 22.15 7.91
N SER A 448 -62.39 21.40 6.95
CA SER A 448 -62.56 21.87 5.60
C SER A 448 -63.37 23.16 5.67
N ALA A 449 -62.78 24.25 5.20
CA ALA A 449 -63.50 25.47 4.91
C ALA A 449 -64.40 25.22 3.68
N GLU A 450 -65.48 24.49 3.90
CA GLU A 450 -66.64 24.34 3.03
C GLU A 450 -67.84 24.37 3.97
N ASP A 451 -68.10 25.57 4.47
CA ASP A 451 -69.39 26.10 4.94
C ASP A 451 -69.14 27.52 5.44
N ARG A 452 -68.98 28.44 4.49
CA ARG A 452 -69.24 29.88 4.64
C ARG A 452 -69.85 30.40 3.35
#